data_AF-A0A3M2G5I1-F1
#
_entry.id   AF-A0A3M2G5I1-F1
#
_cell.length_a   1.000
_cell.length_b   1.000
_cell.length_c   1.000
_cell.angle_alpha   90.00
_cell.angle_beta   90.00
_cell.angle_gamma   90.00
#
_symmetry.space_group_name_H-M   'P 1'
#
loop_
_entity.id
_entity.type
_entity.pdbx_description
1 polymer ?
#
loop_
_entity_poly.entity_id
_entity_poly.type
_entity_poly.pdbx_seq_one_letter_code
_entity_poly.pdbx_strand_id
1 'polypeptide(L)'
;MMRPKSNKKKRSSIYDSMKHKQIEQEKEAKKSIGTTQEIEAELKKMEKMVLDLNEAYQNFFSGKGREPKVMRRELENLIRKYQRGSLPRAALKFRFENIQSKMALYRPRWEEKLREMRFNDITFTTTEATQVEREAINKIFDLSDFDG
;
A
#
# COMPACT_ATOMS: atom_id res chain seq x y z
N MET A 1 8.45 -30.42 72.93
CA MET A 1 7.89 -30.68 71.57
C MET A 1 7.59 -29.35 70.89
N MET A 2 8.37 -28.95 69.87
CA MET A 2 8.16 -27.71 69.11
C MET A 2 7.56 -28.02 67.73
N ARG A 3 6.47 -27.34 67.35
CA ARG A 3 5.88 -27.40 66.00
C ARG A 3 6.44 -26.26 65.12
N PRO A 4 6.84 -26.52 63.86
CA PRO A 4 7.33 -25.47 62.97
C PRO A 4 6.17 -24.65 62.38
N LYS A 5 6.34 -23.32 62.33
CA LYS A 5 5.34 -22.37 61.82
C LYS A 5 5.27 -22.41 60.29
N SER A 6 4.04 -22.45 59.76
CA SER A 6 3.77 -22.59 58.32
C SER A 6 4.17 -21.35 57.51
N ASN A 7 4.97 -21.57 56.47
CA ASN A 7 5.49 -20.57 55.54
C ASN A 7 4.46 -20.20 54.44
N LYS A 8 3.24 -19.78 54.83
CA LYS A 8 2.14 -19.49 53.88
C LYS A 8 2.28 -18.15 53.15
N LYS A 9 2.97 -17.15 53.73
CA LYS A 9 3.09 -15.80 53.15
C LYS A 9 3.98 -15.73 51.89
N LYS A 10 5.03 -16.55 51.78
CA LYS A 10 5.93 -16.54 50.60
C LYS A 10 5.31 -17.17 49.34
N ARG A 11 4.35 -18.10 49.49
CA ARG A 11 3.70 -18.75 48.34
C ARG A 11 2.77 -17.79 47.59
N SER A 12 2.01 -16.94 48.29
CA SER A 12 1.07 -15.99 47.67
C SER A 12 1.73 -15.03 46.69
N SER A 13 2.87 -14.45 47.07
CA SER A 13 3.62 -13.49 46.25
C SER A 13 4.16 -14.08 44.94
N ILE A 14 4.47 -15.37 44.94
CA ILE A 14 4.96 -16.07 43.73
C ILE A 14 3.82 -16.26 42.73
N TYR A 15 2.62 -16.63 43.20
CA TYR A 15 1.43 -16.79 42.33
C TYR A 15 0.99 -15.47 41.70
N ASP A 16 1.03 -14.36 42.45
CA ASP A 16 0.70 -13.04 41.90
C ASP A 16 1.71 -12.60 40.81
N SER A 17 3.02 -12.85 41.01
CA SER A 17 4.03 -12.54 40.00
C SER A 17 3.93 -13.39 38.73
N MET A 18 3.55 -14.68 38.86
CA MET A 18 3.35 -15.55 37.70
C MET A 18 2.11 -15.17 36.91
N LYS A 19 1.03 -14.79 37.61
CA LYS A 19 -0.21 -14.34 36.98
C LYS A 19 0.01 -13.02 36.23
N HIS A 20 0.77 -12.08 36.79
CA HIS A 20 1.17 -10.86 36.09
C HIS A 20 2.03 -11.14 34.84
N LYS A 21 3.00 -12.05 34.92
CA LYS A 21 3.80 -12.46 33.74
C LYS A 21 2.96 -13.13 32.65
N GLN A 22 1.99 -13.97 33.02
CA GLN A 22 1.06 -14.58 32.06
C GLN A 22 0.16 -13.54 31.39
N ILE A 23 -0.35 -12.56 32.16
CA ILE A 23 -1.17 -11.47 31.64
C ILE A 23 -0.36 -10.55 30.72
N GLU A 24 0.91 -10.29 31.01
CA GLU A 24 1.80 -9.52 30.11
C GLU A 24 2.12 -10.29 28.82
N GLN A 25 2.42 -11.58 28.90
CA GLN A 25 2.61 -12.43 27.72
C GLN A 25 1.33 -12.51 26.86
N GLU A 26 0.16 -12.60 27.48
CA GLU A 26 -1.13 -12.56 26.78
C GLU A 26 -1.44 -11.18 26.18
N LYS A 27 -1.02 -10.08 26.82
CA LYS A 27 -1.16 -8.73 26.26
C LYS A 27 -0.20 -8.49 25.09
N GLU A 28 1.02 -9.04 25.13
CA GLU A 28 1.95 -9.02 24.01
C GLU A 28 1.44 -9.87 22.83
N ALA A 29 0.85 -11.03 23.10
CA ALA A 29 0.22 -11.87 22.08
C ALA A 29 -1.01 -11.18 21.44
N LYS A 30 -1.79 -10.42 22.22
CA LYS A 30 -2.94 -9.63 21.73
C LYS A 30 -2.56 -8.41 20.90
N LYS A 31 -1.26 -8.09 20.77
CA LYS A 31 -0.72 -7.09 19.82
C LYS A 31 -0.20 -7.72 18.52
N SER A 32 -0.35 -9.03 18.34
CA SER A 32 0.04 -9.70 17.09
C SER A 32 -1.01 -9.49 16.00
N ILE A 33 -0.56 -9.41 14.74
CA ILE A 33 -1.34 -9.02 13.55
C ILE A 33 -2.50 -10.00 13.20
N GLY A 34 -2.64 -11.10 13.94
CA GLY A 34 -3.57 -12.19 13.68
C GLY A 34 -2.91 -13.52 14.02
N THR A 35 -3.65 -14.61 13.90
CA THR A 35 -3.05 -15.95 14.03
C THR A 35 -2.07 -16.20 12.87
N THR A 36 -1.12 -17.12 13.05
CA THR A 36 -0.13 -17.39 11.99
C THR A 36 -0.78 -17.85 10.68
N GLN A 37 -1.87 -18.61 10.76
CA GLN A 37 -2.63 -19.07 9.59
C GLN A 37 -3.32 -17.91 8.86
N GLU A 38 -3.89 -16.95 9.60
CA GLU A 38 -4.48 -15.74 9.01
C GLU A 38 -3.43 -14.90 8.28
N ILE A 39 -2.25 -14.72 8.88
CA ILE A 39 -1.13 -13.99 8.27
C ILE A 39 -0.70 -14.69 6.97
N GLU A 40 -0.58 -16.01 6.97
CA GLU A 40 -0.23 -16.78 5.77
C GLU A 40 -1.25 -16.62 4.64
N ALA A 41 -2.55 -16.67 4.98
CA ALA A 41 -3.62 -16.46 4.03
C ALA A 41 -3.63 -15.03 3.46
N GLU A 42 -3.44 -14.03 4.31
CA GLU A 42 -3.43 -12.62 3.90
C GLU A 42 -2.19 -12.30 3.05
N LEU A 43 -1.01 -12.82 3.38
CA LEU A 43 0.19 -12.70 2.55
C LEU A 43 0.00 -13.37 1.18
N LYS A 44 -0.64 -14.53 1.12
CA LYS A 44 -0.99 -15.18 -0.16
C LYS A 44 -1.96 -14.33 -0.99
N LYS A 45 -2.95 -13.69 -0.34
CA LYS A 45 -3.85 -12.74 -1.00
C LYS A 45 -3.07 -11.55 -1.55
N MET A 46 -2.14 -10.99 -0.78
CA MET A 46 -1.30 -9.86 -1.21
C MET A 46 -0.43 -10.23 -2.41
N GLU A 47 0.18 -11.42 -2.43
CA GLU A 47 0.95 -11.91 -3.58
C GLU A 47 0.12 -11.92 -4.86
N LYS A 48 -1.12 -12.40 -4.78
CA LYS A 48 -2.06 -12.38 -5.91
C LYS A 48 -2.43 -10.95 -6.30
N MET A 49 -2.76 -10.09 -5.33
CA MET A 49 -3.13 -8.69 -5.59
C MET A 49 -2.02 -7.92 -6.30
N VAL A 50 -0.74 -8.20 -6.03
CA VAL A 50 0.38 -7.58 -6.77
C VAL A 50 0.34 -7.94 -8.26
N LEU A 51 0.08 -9.20 -8.58
CA LEU A 51 0.00 -9.68 -9.96
C LEU A 51 -1.22 -9.11 -10.66
N ASP A 52 -2.39 -9.20 -10.02
CA ASP A 52 -3.65 -8.66 -10.54
C ASP A 52 -3.54 -7.14 -10.76
N LEU A 53 -2.87 -6.41 -9.85
CA LEU A 53 -2.65 -4.97 -9.99
C LEU A 53 -1.74 -4.65 -11.18
N ASN A 54 -0.67 -5.43 -11.38
CA ASN A 54 0.21 -5.24 -12.53
C ASN A 54 -0.54 -5.48 -13.84
N GLU A 55 -1.33 -6.56 -13.92
CA GLU A 55 -2.16 -6.85 -15.09
C GLU A 55 -3.18 -5.73 -15.33
N ALA A 56 -3.86 -5.25 -14.29
CA ALA A 56 -4.80 -4.15 -14.40
C ALA A 56 -4.14 -2.86 -14.93
N TYR A 57 -2.90 -2.58 -14.50
CA TYR A 57 -2.13 -1.47 -15.05
C TYR A 57 -1.75 -1.70 -16.51
N GLN A 58 -1.33 -2.90 -16.91
CA GLN A 58 -1.06 -3.21 -18.32
C GLN A 58 -2.30 -3.02 -19.19
N ASN A 59 -3.46 -3.51 -18.72
CA ASN A 59 -4.74 -3.33 -19.40
C ASN A 59 -5.09 -1.84 -19.53
N PHE A 60 -5.00 -1.07 -18.44
CA PHE A 60 -5.20 0.38 -18.47
C PHE A 60 -4.28 1.07 -19.47
N PHE A 61 -2.98 0.74 -19.46
CA PHE A 61 -2.00 1.32 -20.38
C PHE A 61 -2.20 0.89 -21.84
N SER A 62 -2.90 -0.22 -22.09
CA SER A 62 -3.32 -0.63 -23.43
C SER A 62 -4.61 0.04 -23.90
N GLY A 63 -5.17 0.97 -23.11
CA GLY A 63 -6.45 1.63 -23.36
C GLY A 63 -7.66 0.78 -22.97
N LYS A 64 -7.44 -0.39 -22.34
CA LYS A 64 -8.49 -1.33 -21.94
C LYS A 64 -8.80 -1.14 -20.45
N GLY A 65 -9.67 -0.20 -20.14
CA GLY A 65 -10.22 -0.01 -18.80
C GLY A 65 -9.73 1.25 -18.09
N ARG A 66 -9.98 1.31 -16.78
CA ARG A 66 -9.68 2.48 -15.93
C ARG A 66 -8.45 2.24 -15.07
N GLU A 67 -7.80 3.32 -14.65
CA GLU A 67 -6.64 3.24 -13.75
C GLU A 67 -7.03 2.52 -12.45
N PRO A 68 -6.30 1.46 -12.02
CA PRO A 68 -6.65 0.65 -10.86
C PRO A 68 -6.27 1.29 -9.51
N LYS A 69 -6.66 2.56 -9.30
CA LYS A 69 -6.32 3.34 -8.09
C LYS A 69 -6.80 2.70 -6.79
N VAL A 70 -8.00 2.10 -6.80
CA VAL A 70 -8.60 1.48 -5.62
C VAL A 70 -7.79 0.25 -5.19
N MET A 71 -7.48 -0.65 -6.14
CA MET A 71 -6.68 -1.84 -5.88
C MET A 71 -5.27 -1.47 -5.40
N ARG A 72 -4.66 -0.46 -6.01
CA ARG A 72 -3.36 0.07 -5.55
C ARG A 72 -3.43 0.52 -4.10
N ARG A 73 -4.43 1.33 -3.74
CA ARG A 73 -4.61 1.83 -2.37
C ARG A 73 -4.84 0.72 -1.36
N GLU A 74 -5.66 -0.28 -1.72
CA GLU A 74 -5.92 -1.44 -0.85
C GLU A 74 -4.63 -2.21 -0.56
N LEU A 75 -3.84 -2.51 -1.59
CA LEU A 75 -2.56 -3.20 -1.44
C LEU A 75 -1.54 -2.39 -0.63
N GLU A 76 -1.44 -1.07 -0.87
CA GLU A 76 -0.57 -0.19 -0.09
C GLU A 76 -0.97 -0.15 1.39
N ASN A 77 -2.27 -0.16 1.70
CA ASN A 77 -2.77 -0.22 3.07
C ASN A 77 -2.37 -1.55 3.76
N LEU A 78 -2.49 -2.68 3.05
CA LEU A 78 -2.06 -3.98 3.56
C LEU A 78 -0.55 -4.02 3.81
N ILE A 79 0.26 -3.48 2.89
CA ILE A 79 1.71 -3.40 3.09
C ILE A 79 2.05 -2.56 4.32
N ARG A 80 1.38 -1.41 4.51
CA ARG A 80 1.59 -0.57 5.71
C ARG A 80 1.18 -1.28 7.00
N LYS A 81 0.10 -2.06 6.99
CA LYS A 81 -0.36 -2.87 8.13
C LYS A 81 0.75 -3.83 8.57
N TYR A 82 1.30 -4.59 7.62
CA TYR A 82 2.33 -5.60 7.89
C TYR A 82 3.72 -5.04 8.15
N GLN A 83 4.05 -3.87 7.58
CA GLN A 83 5.33 -3.20 7.83
C GLN A 83 5.44 -2.68 9.27
N ARG A 84 4.31 -2.31 9.89
CA ARG A 84 4.27 -1.79 11.27
C ARG A 84 4.25 -2.87 12.33
N GLY A 85 3.82 -4.09 11.98
CA GLY A 85 3.73 -5.18 12.94
C GLY A 85 4.88 -6.17 12.82
N SER A 86 5.08 -6.95 13.88
CA SER A 86 6.08 -8.00 13.91
C SER A 86 5.52 -9.28 13.28
N LEU A 87 6.19 -9.79 12.26
CA LEU A 87 5.88 -11.10 11.67
C LEU A 87 6.57 -12.20 12.52
N PRO A 88 5.83 -13.19 13.03
CA PRO A 88 6.35 -14.11 14.04
C PRO A 88 7.35 -15.13 13.50
N ARG A 89 7.36 -15.40 12.19
CA ARG A 89 8.23 -16.41 11.55
C ARG A 89 9.10 -15.77 10.47
N ALA A 90 10.37 -16.17 10.41
CA ALA A 90 11.31 -15.71 9.40
C ALA A 90 10.82 -15.97 7.95
N ALA A 91 10.18 -17.12 7.72
CA ALA A 91 9.61 -17.44 6.41
C ALA A 91 8.52 -16.44 5.95
N LEU A 92 7.68 -15.97 6.88
CA LEU A 92 6.63 -14.98 6.57
C LEU A 92 7.23 -13.61 6.30
N LYS A 93 8.27 -13.25 7.06
CA LYS A 93 9.03 -12.03 6.83
C LYS A 93 9.67 -12.02 5.45
N PHE A 94 10.32 -13.11 5.06
CA PHE A 94 10.90 -13.24 3.72
C PHE A 94 9.85 -13.13 2.61
N ARG A 95 8.68 -13.78 2.77
CA ARG A 95 7.57 -13.64 1.80
C ARG A 95 7.10 -12.19 1.70
N PHE A 96 6.94 -11.51 2.82
CA PHE A 96 6.55 -10.10 2.85
C PHE A 96 7.59 -9.19 2.18
N GLU A 97 8.88 -9.40 2.45
CA GLU A 97 9.99 -8.68 1.80
C GLU A 97 9.99 -8.88 0.27
N ASN A 98 9.66 -10.09 -0.20
CA ASN A 98 9.51 -10.37 -1.63
C ASN A 98 8.32 -9.58 -2.24
N ILE A 99 7.17 -9.54 -1.55
CA ILE A 99 6.01 -8.72 -1.97
C ILE A 99 6.41 -7.25 -2.06
N GLN A 100 7.11 -6.72 -1.05
CA GLN A 100 7.60 -5.34 -1.05
C GLN A 100 8.56 -5.07 -2.21
N SER A 101 9.48 -5.99 -2.47
CA SER A 101 10.45 -5.89 -3.57
C SER A 101 9.76 -5.83 -4.93
N LYS A 102 8.74 -6.68 -5.17
CA LYS A 102 7.93 -6.63 -6.40
C LYS A 102 7.20 -5.31 -6.55
N MET A 103 6.60 -4.80 -5.47
CA MET A 103 5.92 -3.50 -5.50
C MET A 103 6.89 -2.35 -5.75
N ALA A 104 8.09 -2.39 -5.16
CA ALA A 104 9.14 -1.40 -5.38
C ALA A 104 9.62 -1.40 -6.83
N LEU A 105 9.61 -2.55 -7.52
CA LEU A 105 9.94 -2.66 -8.93
C LEU A 105 8.84 -2.10 -9.84
N TYR A 106 7.58 -2.43 -9.58
CA TYR A 106 6.48 -2.07 -10.47
C TYR A 106 6.02 -0.62 -10.35
N ARG A 107 5.97 -0.10 -9.12
CA ARG A 107 5.51 1.26 -8.84
C ARG A 107 6.19 2.34 -9.70
N PRO A 108 7.53 2.45 -9.77
CA PRO A 108 8.17 3.49 -10.58
C PRO A 108 7.84 3.34 -12.06
N ARG A 109 7.72 2.11 -12.57
CA ARG A 109 7.33 1.86 -13.97
C ARG A 109 5.92 2.35 -14.28
N TRP A 110 4.97 2.11 -13.38
CA TRP A 110 3.61 2.61 -13.54
C TRP A 110 3.55 4.13 -13.44
N GLU A 111 4.29 4.72 -12.48
CA GLU A 111 4.33 6.18 -12.29
C GLU A 111 4.95 6.91 -13.47
N GLU A 112 5.99 6.34 -14.08
CA GLU A 112 6.60 6.90 -15.30
C GLU A 112 5.63 6.85 -16.47
N LYS A 113 5.02 5.68 -16.74
CA LYS A 113 4.07 5.54 -17.84
C LYS A 113 2.81 6.41 -17.65
N LEU A 114 2.34 6.57 -16.42
CA LEU A 114 1.27 7.52 -16.09
C LEU A 114 1.68 8.97 -16.37
N ARG A 115 2.95 9.32 -16.17
CA ARG A 115 3.47 10.65 -16.45
C ARG A 115 3.56 10.90 -17.95
N GLU A 116 4.05 9.94 -18.71
CA GLU A 116 4.09 9.97 -20.18
C GLU A 116 2.69 10.17 -20.77
N MET A 117 1.70 9.39 -20.32
CA MET A 117 0.31 9.52 -20.78
C MET A 117 -0.27 10.90 -20.48
N ARG A 118 -0.10 11.39 -19.24
CA ARG A 118 -0.58 12.74 -18.86
C ARG A 118 0.11 13.85 -19.65
N PHE A 119 1.40 13.71 -19.92
CA PHE A 119 2.14 14.70 -20.71
C PHE A 119 1.58 14.75 -22.13
N ASN A 120 1.36 13.60 -22.76
CA ASN A 120 0.77 13.52 -24.09
C ASN A 120 -0.61 14.22 -24.13
N ASP A 121 -1.49 13.93 -23.16
CA ASP A 121 -2.82 14.58 -23.07
C ASP A 121 -2.71 16.12 -22.99
N ILE A 122 -1.74 16.64 -22.24
CA ILE A 122 -1.51 18.09 -22.11
C ILE A 122 -0.96 18.69 -23.43
N THR A 123 -0.06 17.99 -24.12
CA THR A 123 0.52 18.50 -25.37
C THR A 123 -0.49 18.60 -26.51
N PHE A 124 -1.45 17.67 -26.61
CA PHE A 124 -2.52 17.76 -27.61
C PHE A 124 -3.44 18.96 -27.34
N THR A 125 -3.89 19.13 -26.10
CA THR A 125 -4.78 20.26 -25.73
C THR A 125 -4.12 21.63 -25.89
N THR A 126 -2.82 21.75 -25.61
CA THR A 126 -2.07 23.01 -25.76
C THR A 126 -1.82 23.37 -27.23
N THR A 127 -1.57 22.38 -28.07
CA THR A 127 -1.34 22.58 -29.52
C THR A 127 -2.63 23.01 -30.22
N GLU A 128 -3.76 22.38 -29.87
CA GLU A 128 -5.08 22.77 -30.37
C GLU A 128 -5.46 24.19 -29.90
N ALA A 129 -5.23 24.52 -28.62
CA ALA A 129 -5.51 25.84 -28.09
C ALA A 129 -4.70 26.94 -28.79
N THR A 130 -3.40 26.71 -29.03
CA THR A 130 -2.54 27.68 -29.73
C THR A 130 -2.88 27.80 -31.23
N GLN A 131 -3.40 26.76 -31.86
CA GLN A 131 -3.84 26.82 -33.26
C GLN A 131 -5.16 27.60 -33.41
N VAL A 132 -6.13 27.39 -32.52
CA VAL A 132 -7.37 28.18 -32.48
C VAL A 132 -7.07 29.65 -32.20
N GLU A 133 -6.14 29.94 -31.29
CA GLU A 133 -5.74 31.31 -30.96
C GLU A 133 -5.04 32.00 -32.13
N ARG A 134 -4.18 31.29 -32.87
CA ARG A 134 -3.56 31.79 -34.12
C ARG A 134 -4.58 32.03 -35.23
N GLU A 135 -5.54 31.14 -35.42
CA GLU A 135 -6.62 31.32 -36.40
C GLU A 135 -7.53 32.50 -36.04
N ALA A 136 -7.80 32.72 -34.75
CA ALA A 136 -8.56 33.88 -34.28
C ALA A 136 -7.81 35.20 -34.52
N ILE A 137 -6.50 35.24 -34.24
CA ILE A 137 -5.65 36.42 -34.49
C ILE A 137 -5.57 36.73 -35.99
N ASN A 138 -5.39 35.72 -36.84
CA ASN A 138 -5.34 35.90 -38.29
C ASN A 138 -6.68 36.41 -38.85
N LYS A 139 -7.82 35.91 -38.34
CA LYS A 139 -9.15 36.43 -38.70
C LYS A 139 -9.38 37.88 -38.29
N ILE A 140 -8.76 38.35 -37.20
CA ILE A 140 -8.83 39.75 -36.76
C ILE A 140 -8.00 40.64 -37.70
N PHE A 141 -6.85 40.16 -38.17
CA PHE A 141 -5.99 40.90 -39.12
C PHE A 141 -6.55 40.93 -40.55
N ASP A 142 -7.29 39.91 -41.00
CA ASP A 142 -7.96 39.94 -42.31
C ASP A 142 -9.14 40.95 -42.38
N LEU A 143 -9.62 41.45 -41.25
CA LEU A 143 -10.71 42.44 -41.18
C LEU A 143 -10.21 43.91 -41.20
N SER A 144 -8.90 44.15 -41.23
CA SER A 144 -8.33 45.51 -41.28
C SER A 144 -8.05 46.05 -42.69
N ASP A 145 -8.31 45.28 -43.75
CA ASP A 145 -8.11 45.69 -45.15
C ASP A 145 -9.40 46.17 -45.86
N PHE A 146 -10.47 46.49 -45.12
CA PHE A 146 -11.70 47.05 -45.67
C PHE A 146 -11.97 48.46 -45.10
N ASP A 147 -11.21 49.45 -45.58
CA ASP A 147 -11.69 50.81 -45.75
C ASP A 147 -10.78 51.53 -46.76
N GLY A 148 -11.26 51.55 -48.01
CA GLY A 148 -10.72 52.30 -49.14
C GLY A 148 -11.84 52.60 -50.12
#